data_AF-A0A564XW31-F1
#
_entry.id   AF-A0A564XW31-F1
#
_cell.length_a   1.000
_cell.length_b   1.000
_cell.length_c   1.000
_cell.angle_alpha   90.00
_cell.angle_beta   90.00
_cell.angle_gamma   90.00
#
_symmetry.space_group_name_H-M   'P 1'
#
loop_
_entity.id
_entity.type
_entity.pdbx_description
1 polymer ?
#
loop_
_entity_poly.entity_id
_entity_poly.type
_entity_poly.pdbx_seq_one_letter_code
_entity_poly.pdbx_strand_id
1 'polypeptide(L)'
;MTQLLYIRTPLEDHNTLRNTVYGNQGVIENSYRGNILGVSYIAEPLHPCEDQRTGNEYSIALLRFDSREHAMNFLISAGFMDVSFLPDCDVYLMPLLKALKLGNCWSTFLITELVCRENYNYLPSRNKFYGIDEVGGVPVAVDTSYVDAIRSTRRQPAGFRIHQFPDRKTFVDWFNSRNGSEFKQDFRRISGLNTYLMTFF
;
A
#
# COMPACT_ATOMS: atom_id res chain seq x y z
N MET A 1 -5.20 -11.10 -14.04
CA MET A 1 -4.72 -11.15 -12.64
C MET A 1 -5.12 -9.85 -11.97
N THR A 2 -5.75 -9.91 -10.80
CA THR A 2 -6.14 -8.73 -10.02
C THR A 2 -4.93 -7.85 -9.69
N GLN A 3 -5.11 -6.55 -9.78
CA GLN A 3 -4.08 -5.54 -9.53
C GLN A 3 -4.43 -4.68 -8.33
N LEU A 4 -3.42 -4.30 -7.57
CA LEU A 4 -3.45 -3.22 -6.60
C LEU A 4 -2.81 -1.99 -7.24
N LEU A 5 -3.60 -0.93 -7.38
CA LEU A 5 -3.13 0.39 -7.76
C LEU A 5 -2.78 1.16 -6.48
N TYR A 6 -1.54 1.61 -6.41
CA TYR A 6 -1.00 2.41 -5.34
C TYR A 6 -0.69 3.79 -5.91
N ILE A 7 -1.25 4.83 -5.30
CA ILE A 7 -1.03 6.23 -5.69
C ILE A 7 -0.51 6.96 -4.47
N ARG A 8 0.67 7.57 -4.55
CA ARG A 8 1.30 8.33 -3.46
C ARG A 8 1.50 9.78 -3.88
N THR A 9 1.11 10.70 -3.01
CA THR A 9 1.25 12.15 -3.22
C THR A 9 1.76 12.84 -1.95
N PRO A 10 2.41 14.02 -2.04
CA PRO A 10 2.66 14.87 -0.87
C PRO A 10 1.38 15.12 -0.05
N LEU A 11 1.50 15.27 1.28
CA LEU A 11 0.34 15.51 2.13
C LEU A 11 -0.50 16.75 1.72
N GLU A 12 0.14 17.79 1.19
CA GLU A 12 -0.52 19.01 0.68
C GLU A 12 -1.55 18.72 -0.44
N ASP A 13 -1.32 17.66 -1.22
CA ASP A 13 -2.18 17.21 -2.31
C ASP A 13 -3.27 16.22 -1.89
N HIS A 14 -3.35 15.89 -0.59
CA HIS A 14 -4.29 14.90 -0.06
C HIS A 14 -5.73 15.15 -0.52
N ASN A 15 -6.22 16.38 -0.43
CA ASN A 15 -7.60 16.71 -0.79
C ASN A 15 -7.86 16.49 -2.29
N THR A 16 -6.90 16.83 -3.14
CA THR A 16 -6.99 16.59 -4.59
C THR A 16 -7.05 15.09 -4.89
N LEU A 17 -6.17 14.30 -4.29
CA LEU A 17 -6.18 12.83 -4.41
C LEU A 17 -7.50 12.23 -3.92
N ARG A 18 -7.92 12.60 -2.70
CA ARG A 18 -9.15 12.14 -2.06
C ARG A 18 -10.38 12.46 -2.91
N ASN A 19 -10.54 13.71 -3.32
CA ASN A 19 -11.70 14.16 -4.10
C ASN A 19 -11.75 13.48 -5.48
N THR A 20 -10.59 13.24 -6.10
CA THR A 20 -10.52 12.55 -7.39
C THR A 20 -10.90 11.08 -7.24
N VAL A 21 -10.36 10.38 -6.24
CA VAL A 21 -10.65 8.96 -6.02
C VAL A 21 -12.12 8.76 -5.66
N TYR A 22 -12.63 9.44 -4.63
CA TYR A 22 -14.02 9.27 -4.20
C TYR A 22 -15.03 9.89 -5.16
N GLY A 23 -14.69 11.00 -5.84
CA GLY A 23 -15.53 11.59 -6.89
C GLY A 23 -15.71 10.66 -8.09
N ASN A 24 -14.78 9.74 -8.32
CA ASN A 24 -14.85 8.72 -9.36
C ASN A 24 -15.34 7.34 -8.86
N GLN A 25 -15.82 7.20 -7.62
CA GLN A 25 -16.20 5.90 -7.05
C GLN A 25 -17.16 5.11 -7.95
N GLY A 26 -18.26 5.75 -8.39
CA GLY A 26 -19.24 5.11 -9.26
C GLY A 26 -18.66 4.66 -10.61
N VAL A 27 -17.68 5.41 -11.14
CA VAL A 27 -16.99 5.06 -12.39
C VAL A 27 -16.00 3.92 -12.17
N ILE A 28 -15.24 3.95 -11.07
CA ILE A 28 -14.30 2.89 -10.68
C ILE A 28 -15.05 1.55 -10.56
N GLU A 29 -16.17 1.54 -9.85
CA GLU A 29 -16.94 0.32 -9.59
C GLU A 29 -17.67 -0.19 -10.85
N ASN A 30 -18.41 0.69 -11.53
CA ASN A 30 -19.32 0.26 -12.60
C ASN A 30 -18.66 0.17 -13.98
N SER A 31 -17.68 1.04 -14.26
CA SER A 31 -17.07 1.12 -15.60
C SER A 31 -15.72 0.42 -15.68
N TYR A 32 -14.97 0.40 -14.58
CA TYR A 32 -13.61 -0.16 -14.55
C TYR A 32 -13.46 -1.38 -13.64
N ARG A 33 -14.55 -1.95 -13.11
CA ARG A 33 -14.50 -3.16 -12.26
C ARG A 33 -13.46 -3.07 -11.14
N GLY A 34 -13.35 -1.87 -10.58
CA GLY A 34 -12.46 -1.54 -9.49
C GLY A 34 -13.21 -1.47 -8.17
N ASN A 35 -12.45 -1.39 -7.09
CA ASN A 35 -12.97 -1.11 -5.76
C ASN A 35 -11.98 -0.21 -5.02
N ILE A 36 -12.48 0.82 -4.36
CA ILE A 36 -11.67 1.72 -3.55
C ILE A 36 -11.42 1.04 -2.21
N LEU A 37 -10.17 0.76 -1.89
CA LEU A 37 -9.80 0.25 -0.56
C LEU A 37 -9.73 1.41 0.44
N GLY A 38 -9.22 2.55 -0.01
CA GLY A 38 -9.31 3.82 0.71
C GLY A 38 -8.21 4.81 0.31
N VAL A 39 -8.32 6.01 0.89
CA VAL A 39 -7.31 7.07 0.79
C VAL A 39 -6.89 7.44 2.21
N SER A 40 -5.61 7.25 2.55
CA SER A 40 -5.09 7.63 3.87
C SER A 40 -4.88 9.14 3.92
N TYR A 41 -5.18 9.77 5.06
CA TYR A 41 -4.75 11.14 5.31
C TYR A 41 -3.23 11.20 5.35
N ILE A 42 -2.62 10.36 6.20
CA ILE A 42 -1.18 10.20 6.31
C ILE A 42 -0.80 8.72 6.33
N ALA A 43 0.25 8.36 5.61
CA ALA A 43 0.93 7.08 5.77
C ALA A 43 1.78 7.14 7.03
N GLU A 44 1.31 6.50 8.11
CA GLU A 44 1.96 6.58 9.41
C GLU A 44 3.24 5.74 9.40
N PRO A 45 4.43 6.34 9.53
CA PRO A 45 5.65 5.57 9.54
C PRO A 45 5.65 4.62 10.73
N LEU A 46 5.85 3.33 10.44
CA LEU A 46 6.02 2.30 11.44
C LEU A 46 7.49 1.96 11.50
N HIS A 47 8.12 2.39 12.60
CA HIS A 47 9.52 2.10 12.85
C HIS A 47 9.65 0.75 13.54
N PRO A 48 10.31 -0.21 12.88
CA PRO A 48 11.24 -1.07 13.61
C PRO A 48 12.69 -0.56 13.55
N CYS A 49 13.09 0.35 12.64
CA CYS A 49 14.50 0.50 12.19
C CYS A 49 15.07 1.95 12.01
N GLU A 50 14.91 2.87 12.99
CA GLU A 50 15.75 4.08 13.28
C GLU A 50 14.92 5.25 13.83
N ASP A 51 15.57 6.05 14.69
CA ASP A 51 15.01 7.08 15.61
C ASP A 51 14.77 8.47 14.99
N GLN A 52 14.83 8.64 13.67
CA GLN A 52 14.68 9.97 13.06
C GLN A 52 13.61 9.97 11.97
N ARG A 53 12.54 10.77 12.20
CA ARG A 53 11.59 11.21 11.17
C ARG A 53 12.35 12.05 10.13
N THR A 54 12.79 11.41 9.06
CA THR A 54 13.28 12.09 7.86
C THR A 54 12.65 11.36 6.68
N GLY A 55 11.87 11.94 5.78
CA GLY A 55 11.30 13.27 5.63
C GLY A 55 10.20 13.13 4.57
N ASN A 56 9.17 13.96 4.70
CA ASN A 56 7.94 14.04 3.90
C ASN A 56 6.82 13.07 4.31
N GLU A 57 5.71 13.66 4.74
CA GLU A 57 4.43 13.00 4.99
C GLU A 57 3.70 12.80 3.67
N TYR A 58 3.11 11.63 3.47
CA TYR A 58 2.43 11.27 2.23
C TYR A 58 1.00 10.82 2.48
N SER A 59 0.13 11.19 1.55
CA SER A 59 -1.18 10.57 1.39
C SER A 59 -1.09 9.48 0.34
N ILE A 60 -1.73 8.34 0.60
CA ILE A 60 -1.72 7.21 -0.31
C ILE A 60 -3.16 6.74 -0.57
N ALA A 61 -3.49 6.52 -1.83
CA ALA A 61 -4.71 5.82 -2.23
C ALA A 61 -4.39 4.39 -2.64
N LEU A 62 -5.20 3.44 -2.18
CA LEU A 62 -5.18 2.05 -2.63
C LEU A 62 -6.50 1.73 -3.32
N LEU A 63 -6.39 1.23 -4.55
CA LEU A 63 -7.53 0.77 -5.34
C LEU A 63 -7.23 -0.64 -5.86
N ARG A 64 -8.25 -1.49 -5.91
CA ARG A 64 -8.14 -2.85 -6.43
C ARG A 64 -8.89 -2.96 -7.75
N PHE A 65 -8.26 -3.47 -8.79
CA PHE A 65 -8.85 -3.68 -10.12
C PHE A 65 -8.76 -5.15 -10.54
N ASP A 66 -9.75 -5.64 -11.27
CA ASP A 66 -9.74 -7.02 -11.77
C ASP A 66 -8.60 -7.30 -12.78
N SER A 67 -8.10 -6.27 -13.47
CA SER A 67 -7.04 -6.38 -14.47
C SER A 67 -6.18 -5.11 -14.56
N ARG A 68 -5.00 -5.24 -15.18
CA ARG A 68 -4.14 -4.10 -15.53
C ARG A 68 -4.83 -3.12 -16.47
N GLU A 69 -5.51 -3.63 -17.47
CA GLU A 69 -6.22 -2.83 -18.48
C GLU A 69 -7.25 -1.90 -17.83
N HIS A 70 -8.06 -2.42 -16.90
CA HIS A 70 -9.02 -1.61 -16.17
C HIS A 70 -8.37 -0.50 -15.34
N ALA A 71 -7.27 -0.82 -14.64
CA ALA A 71 -6.52 0.19 -13.88
C ALA A 71 -5.95 1.29 -14.80
N MET A 72 -5.40 0.91 -15.95
CA MET A 72 -4.85 1.86 -16.92
C MET A 72 -5.93 2.78 -17.52
N ASN A 73 -7.09 2.21 -17.89
CA ASN A 73 -8.20 2.99 -18.43
C ASN A 73 -8.73 4.00 -17.40
N PHE A 74 -8.81 3.61 -16.12
CA PHE A 74 -9.13 4.54 -15.03
C PHE A 74 -8.08 5.65 -14.91
N LEU A 75 -6.79 5.34 -14.88
CA LEU A 75 -5.72 6.33 -14.74
C LEU A 75 -5.74 7.38 -15.86
N ILE A 76 -6.00 6.95 -17.10
CA ILE A 76 -6.17 7.85 -18.26
C ILE A 76 -7.41 8.72 -18.06
N SER A 77 -8.55 8.11 -17.76
CA SER A 77 -9.84 8.80 -17.64
C SER A 77 -9.90 9.80 -16.48
N ALA A 78 -9.22 9.50 -15.38
CA ALA A 78 -9.21 10.33 -14.17
C ALA A 78 -8.09 11.37 -14.17
N GLY A 79 -7.30 11.47 -15.25
CA GLY A 79 -6.27 12.50 -15.42
C GLY A 79 -4.94 12.21 -14.72
N PHE A 80 -4.76 11.05 -14.08
CA PHE A 80 -3.48 10.70 -13.41
C PHE A 80 -2.29 10.60 -14.37
N MET A 81 -2.54 10.44 -15.67
CA MET A 81 -1.53 10.47 -16.73
C MET A 81 -1.08 11.88 -17.10
N ASP A 82 -1.83 12.92 -16.72
CA ASP A 82 -1.47 14.31 -16.94
C ASP A 82 -0.48 14.76 -15.86
N VAL A 83 0.71 15.20 -16.28
CA VAL A 83 1.76 15.66 -15.36
C VAL A 83 1.39 16.95 -14.62
N SER A 84 0.47 17.75 -15.15
CA SER A 84 -0.04 18.94 -14.48
C SER A 84 -1.00 18.61 -13.34
N PHE A 85 -1.65 17.44 -13.41
CA PHE A 85 -2.51 16.91 -12.37
C PHE A 85 -1.68 16.11 -11.36
N LEU A 86 -1.70 16.55 -10.10
CA LEU A 86 -0.87 16.01 -9.00
C LEU A 86 0.61 15.87 -9.40
N PRO A 87 1.35 16.99 -9.58
CA PRO A 87 2.67 17.02 -10.21
C PRO A 87 3.67 16.07 -9.56
N ASP A 88 3.66 15.93 -8.23
CA ASP A 88 4.59 15.08 -7.46
C ASP A 88 4.01 13.71 -7.07
N CYS A 89 3.13 13.17 -7.91
CA CYS A 89 2.48 11.88 -7.72
C CYS A 89 3.31 10.70 -8.26
N ASP A 90 3.42 9.65 -7.44
CA ASP A 90 3.89 8.33 -7.85
C ASP A 90 2.69 7.37 -8.02
N VAL A 91 2.66 6.63 -9.12
CA VAL A 91 1.63 5.65 -9.44
C VAL A 91 2.27 4.30 -9.76
N TYR A 92 1.97 3.31 -8.92
CA TYR A 92 2.48 1.96 -9.04
C TYR A 92 1.34 0.95 -9.19
N LEU A 93 1.55 -0.03 -10.06
CA LEU A 93 0.66 -1.17 -10.21
C LEU A 93 1.36 -2.44 -9.74
N MET A 94 0.67 -3.21 -8.90
CA MET A 94 1.22 -4.42 -8.30
C MET A 94 0.24 -5.59 -8.40
N PRO A 95 0.72 -6.81 -8.68
CA PRO A 95 -0.13 -7.98 -8.68
C PRO A 95 -0.57 -8.35 -7.26
N LEU A 96 -1.86 -8.63 -7.07
CA LEU A 96 -2.37 -9.20 -5.82
C LEU A 96 -2.14 -10.72 -5.80
N LEU A 97 -1.44 -11.20 -4.78
CA LEU A 97 -1.17 -12.63 -4.56
C LEU A 97 -2.32 -13.34 -3.84
N LYS A 98 -3.10 -12.59 -3.06
CA LYS A 98 -4.26 -13.10 -2.32
C LYS A 98 -5.44 -12.14 -2.46
N ALA A 99 -6.65 -12.70 -2.42
CA ALA A 99 -7.85 -11.90 -2.36
C ALA A 99 -7.88 -11.11 -1.04
N LEU A 100 -8.14 -9.81 -1.13
CA LEU A 100 -8.34 -8.95 0.03
C LEU A 100 -9.70 -9.25 0.64
N LYS A 101 -9.80 -9.13 1.97
CA LYS A 101 -11.07 -9.25 2.69
C LYS A 101 -11.72 -7.87 2.77
N LEU A 102 -12.68 -7.60 1.90
CA LEU A 102 -13.48 -6.38 1.98
C LEU A 102 -14.51 -6.59 3.09
N GLY A 103 -14.47 -5.75 4.13
CA GLY A 103 -15.34 -5.84 5.29
C GLY A 103 -16.15 -4.56 5.50
N ASN A 104 -17.01 -4.56 6.52
CA ASN A 104 -17.83 -3.40 6.89
C ASN A 104 -17.01 -2.26 7.54
N CYS A 105 -15.78 -2.57 7.97
CA CYS A 105 -14.85 -1.62 8.57
C CYS A 105 -13.76 -1.23 7.57
N TRP A 106 -13.25 -0.01 7.71
CA TRP A 106 -12.07 0.45 7.00
C TRP A 106 -10.84 -0.38 7.36
N SER A 107 -10.34 -1.14 6.37
CA SER A 107 -9.17 -1.99 6.55
C SER A 107 -7.90 -1.18 6.81
N THR A 108 -6.96 -1.82 7.51
CA THR A 108 -5.63 -1.27 7.75
C THR A 108 -4.61 -2.05 6.94
N PHE A 109 -3.65 -1.36 6.32
CA PHE A 109 -2.61 -1.97 5.51
C PHE A 109 -1.23 -1.66 6.08
N LEU A 110 -0.46 -2.71 6.34
CA LEU A 110 0.95 -2.61 6.67
C LEU A 110 1.73 -2.74 5.37
N ILE A 111 2.41 -1.67 4.97
CA ILE A 111 3.16 -1.60 3.71
C ILE A 111 4.64 -1.48 4.02
N THR A 112 5.43 -2.34 3.39
CA THR A 112 6.90 -2.28 3.41
C THR A 112 7.39 -2.06 1.98
N GLU A 113 8.06 -0.93 1.75
CA GLU A 113 8.81 -0.65 0.52
C GLU A 113 10.26 -1.06 0.68
N LEU A 114 10.79 -1.67 -0.38
CA LEU A 114 12.21 -2.00 -0.49
C LEU A 114 12.93 -0.86 -1.21
N VAL A 115 13.98 -0.29 -0.59
CA VAL A 115 14.83 0.71 -1.24
C VAL A 115 15.78 0.07 -2.27
N CYS A 116 16.17 -1.20 -2.03
CA CYS A 116 17.15 -1.94 -2.82
C CYS A 116 16.64 -3.35 -3.14
N ARG A 117 16.94 -3.87 -4.33
CA ARG A 117 16.36 -5.14 -4.80
C ARG A 117 16.94 -6.35 -4.07
N GLU A 118 18.21 -6.28 -3.70
CA GLU A 118 18.95 -7.28 -2.94
C GLU A 118 18.29 -7.53 -1.58
N ASN A 119 17.66 -6.51 -1.00
CA ASN A 119 16.96 -6.61 0.28
C ASN A 119 15.75 -7.53 0.23
N TYR A 120 15.20 -7.78 -0.97
CA TYR A 120 14.12 -8.75 -1.17
C TYR A 120 14.54 -10.15 -0.74
N ASN A 121 15.80 -10.54 -0.95
CA ASN A 121 16.29 -11.88 -0.59
C ASN A 121 16.43 -12.07 0.92
N TYR A 122 16.49 -10.99 1.69
CA TYR A 122 16.53 -11.02 3.14
C TYR A 122 15.15 -10.93 3.78
N LEU A 123 14.10 -10.63 2.98
CA LEU A 123 12.75 -10.65 3.49
C LEU A 123 12.39 -12.06 4.00
N PRO A 124 11.65 -12.16 5.11
CA PRO A 124 11.15 -13.44 5.58
C PRO A 124 10.37 -14.17 4.49
N SER A 125 10.35 -15.51 4.55
CA SER A 125 9.61 -16.31 3.57
C SER A 125 8.16 -15.80 3.43
N ARG A 126 7.64 -15.78 2.20
CA ARG A 126 6.23 -15.43 1.93
C ARG A 126 5.23 -16.32 2.66
N ASN A 127 5.66 -17.48 3.16
CA ASN A 127 4.86 -18.41 3.95
C ASN A 127 4.92 -18.14 5.47
N LYS A 128 5.76 -17.20 5.92
CA LYS A 128 5.82 -16.75 7.32
C LYS A 128 4.77 -15.68 7.53
N PHE A 129 3.59 -16.09 8.00
CA PHE A 129 2.42 -15.21 8.11
C PHE A 129 2.32 -14.41 9.40
N TYR A 130 3.13 -14.73 10.42
CA TYR A 130 3.09 -14.08 11.73
C TYR A 130 1.69 -14.09 12.37
N GLY A 131 0.88 -15.13 12.14
CA GLY A 131 -0.49 -15.22 12.66
C GLY A 131 -1.43 -14.08 12.23
N ILE A 132 -1.12 -13.37 11.14
CA ILE A 132 -1.96 -12.29 10.62
C ILE A 132 -3.32 -12.83 10.14
N ASP A 133 -3.33 -14.04 9.59
CA ASP A 133 -4.54 -14.76 9.20
C ASP A 133 -5.40 -15.18 10.40
N GLU A 134 -4.78 -15.54 11.53
CA GLU A 134 -5.46 -15.89 12.78
C GLU A 134 -6.25 -14.71 13.37
N VAL A 135 -5.75 -13.49 13.20
CA VAL A 135 -6.45 -12.25 13.61
C VAL A 135 -7.38 -11.70 12.51
N GLY A 136 -7.72 -12.53 11.51
CA GLY A 136 -8.67 -12.18 10.46
C GLY A 136 -8.08 -11.38 9.30
N GLY A 137 -6.78 -11.08 9.29
CA GLY A 137 -6.10 -10.35 8.23
C GLY A 137 -5.84 -11.18 6.96
N VAL A 138 -5.11 -10.56 6.03
CA VAL A 138 -4.58 -11.19 4.80
C VAL A 138 -3.06 -10.99 4.78
N PRO A 139 -2.26 -12.00 5.17
CA PRO A 139 -0.81 -11.90 5.14
C PRO A 139 -0.30 -11.93 3.70
N VAL A 140 0.64 -11.06 3.36
CA VAL A 140 1.36 -11.09 2.08
C VAL A 140 0.37 -11.00 0.89
N ALA A 141 -0.49 -9.98 0.94
CA ALA A 141 -1.43 -9.67 -0.14
C ALA A 141 -0.69 -9.22 -1.41
N VAL A 142 0.42 -8.52 -1.24
CA VAL A 142 1.39 -8.19 -2.30
C VAL A 142 2.78 -8.60 -1.80
N ASP A 143 3.59 -9.18 -2.68
CA ASP A 143 5.01 -9.46 -2.47
C ASP A 143 5.70 -9.46 -3.83
N THR A 144 6.45 -8.40 -4.11
CA THR A 144 7.10 -8.24 -5.42
C THR A 144 8.45 -7.56 -5.30
N SER A 145 9.41 -8.02 -6.09
CA SER A 145 10.72 -7.39 -6.33
C SER A 145 10.76 -6.64 -7.67
N TYR A 146 9.59 -6.41 -8.27
CA TYR A 146 9.39 -5.63 -9.49
C TYR A 146 8.11 -4.80 -9.35
N VAL A 147 8.23 -3.50 -9.57
CA VAL A 147 7.12 -2.55 -9.48
C VAL A 147 6.85 -1.99 -10.86
N ASP A 148 5.62 -2.12 -11.33
CA ASP A 148 5.19 -1.52 -12.59
C ASP A 148 4.89 -0.03 -12.34
N ALA A 149 5.89 0.81 -12.58
CA ALA A 149 5.80 2.24 -12.40
C ALA A 149 5.11 2.89 -13.60
N ILE A 150 3.86 3.29 -13.42
CA ILE A 150 3.10 4.04 -14.42
C ILE A 150 3.57 5.50 -14.45
N ARG A 151 3.83 6.05 -13.25
CA ARG A 151 4.40 7.37 -13.05
C ARG A 151 5.29 7.32 -11.82
N SER A 152 6.48 7.89 -11.91
CA SER A 152 7.37 8.00 -10.76
C SER A 152 8.14 9.32 -10.86
N THR A 153 7.91 10.20 -9.91
CA THR A 153 8.62 11.49 -9.81
C THR A 153 9.78 11.41 -8.82
N ARG A 154 9.79 10.35 -8.00
CA ARG A 154 10.79 10.10 -6.96
C ARG A 154 11.59 8.85 -7.27
N ARG A 155 12.48 8.48 -6.34
CA ARG A 155 13.16 7.19 -6.40
C ARG A 155 12.14 6.06 -6.33
N GLN A 156 12.04 5.30 -7.43
CA GLN A 156 11.20 4.12 -7.54
C GLN A 156 11.60 3.08 -6.47
N PRO A 157 10.64 2.55 -5.69
CA PRO A 157 10.90 1.41 -4.82
C PRO A 157 11.31 0.17 -5.63
N ALA A 158 12.26 -0.60 -5.10
CA ALA A 158 12.69 -1.85 -5.72
C ALA A 158 11.65 -2.97 -5.58
N GLY A 159 10.68 -2.80 -4.68
CA GLY A 159 9.66 -3.80 -4.41
C GLY A 159 8.76 -3.40 -3.25
N PHE A 160 7.70 -4.20 -3.06
CA PHE A 160 6.72 -4.00 -2.01
C PHE A 160 6.35 -5.33 -1.37
N ARG A 161 6.09 -5.29 -0.06
CA ARG A 161 5.33 -6.30 0.67
C ARG A 161 4.19 -5.64 1.44
N ILE A 162 2.98 -6.15 1.26
CA ILE A 162 1.76 -5.57 1.85
C ILE A 162 0.99 -6.65 2.60
N HIS A 163 0.59 -6.32 3.83
CA HIS A 163 -0.33 -7.13 4.64
C HIS A 163 -1.60 -6.32 4.93
N GLN A 164 -2.75 -7.00 4.93
CA GLN A 164 -4.02 -6.40 5.33
C GLN A 164 -4.41 -6.86 6.75
N PHE A 165 -4.94 -5.93 7.54
CA PHE A 165 -5.59 -6.16 8.82
C PHE A 165 -7.05 -5.69 8.75
N PRO A 166 -7.97 -6.29 9.52
CA PRO A 166 -9.37 -5.89 9.53
C PRO A 166 -9.59 -4.42 9.88
N ASP A 167 -8.82 -3.91 10.86
CA ASP A 167 -8.88 -2.54 11.36
C ASP A 167 -7.59 -2.21 12.15
N ARG A 168 -7.47 -0.93 12.55
CA ARG A 168 -6.32 -0.42 13.30
C ARG A 168 -6.17 -1.09 14.66
N LYS A 169 -7.28 -1.34 15.36
CA LYS A 169 -7.25 -1.93 16.71
C LYS A 169 -6.62 -3.32 16.65
N THR A 170 -7.07 -4.14 15.70
CA THR A 170 -6.56 -5.48 15.45
C THR A 170 -5.08 -5.46 15.08
N PHE A 171 -4.67 -4.50 14.24
CA PHE A 171 -3.24 -4.29 13.94
C PHE A 171 -2.43 -3.98 15.21
N VAL A 172 -2.88 -3.03 16.05
CA VAL A 172 -2.16 -2.63 17.28
C VAL A 172 -2.06 -3.80 18.26
N ASP A 173 -3.15 -4.54 18.46
CA ASP A 173 -3.18 -5.73 19.33
C ASP A 173 -2.20 -6.79 18.82
N TRP A 174 -2.19 -7.06 17.50
CA TRP A 174 -1.24 -7.96 16.86
C TRP A 174 0.22 -7.48 16.97
N PHE A 175 0.48 -6.19 16.73
CA PHE A 175 1.83 -5.62 16.72
C PHE A 175 2.51 -5.66 18.10
N ASN A 176 1.70 -5.62 19.16
CA ASN A 176 2.13 -5.75 20.56
C ASN A 176 2.16 -7.21 21.06
N SER A 177 1.72 -8.17 20.26
CA SER A 177 1.76 -9.60 20.59
C SER A 177 3.15 -10.23 20.41
N ARG A 178 3.27 -11.52 20.74
CA ARG A 178 4.46 -12.34 20.42
C ARG A 178 4.75 -12.38 18.92
N ASN A 179 3.71 -12.54 18.09
CA ASN A 179 3.86 -12.59 16.63
C ASN A 179 4.35 -11.25 16.05
N GLY A 180 3.80 -10.13 16.56
CA GLY A 180 4.27 -8.80 16.19
C GLY A 180 5.72 -8.55 16.63
N SER A 181 6.12 -9.09 17.79
CA SER A 181 7.51 -9.02 18.27
C SER A 181 8.48 -9.79 17.39
N GLU A 182 8.10 -10.97 16.92
CA GLU A 182 8.88 -11.75 15.95
C GLU A 182 8.99 -11.02 14.59
N PHE A 183 7.87 -10.47 14.08
CA PHE A 183 7.87 -9.64 12.88
C PHE A 183 8.87 -8.48 12.99
N LYS A 184 8.83 -7.73 14.10
CA LYS A 184 9.76 -6.62 14.35
C LYS A 184 11.21 -7.09 14.37
N GLN A 185 11.51 -8.24 14.98
CA GLN A 185 12.89 -8.77 15.03
C GLN A 185 13.44 -9.13 13.65
N ASP A 186 12.61 -9.74 12.80
CA ASP A 186 13.03 -10.12 11.45
C ASP A 186 13.26 -8.89 10.57
N PHE A 187 12.32 -7.95 10.56
CA PHE A 187 12.40 -6.75 9.71
C PHE A 187 13.49 -5.77 10.18
N ARG A 188 13.83 -5.75 11.47
CA ARG A 188 14.95 -4.97 12.04
C ARG A 188 16.31 -5.30 11.46
N ARG A 189 16.48 -6.52 10.95
CA ARG A 189 17.78 -7.00 10.44
C ARG A 189 18.01 -6.62 8.98
N ILE A 190 17.02 -6.03 8.33
CA ILE A 190 17.04 -5.70 6.90
C ILE A 190 17.17 -4.19 6.78
N SER A 191 18.28 -3.74 6.20
CA SER A 191 18.50 -2.32 5.93
C SER A 191 17.59 -1.83 4.79
N GLY A 192 17.34 -0.52 4.72
CA GLY A 192 16.64 0.08 3.58
C GLY A 192 15.20 -0.41 3.37
N LEU A 193 14.47 -0.61 4.46
CA LEU A 193 13.03 -0.84 4.46
C LEU A 193 12.29 0.42 4.91
N ASN A 194 11.35 0.90 4.10
CA ASN A 194 10.40 1.93 4.54
C ASN A 194 9.09 1.22 4.88
N THR A 195 8.73 1.16 6.15
CA THR A 195 7.49 0.52 6.61
C THR A 195 6.53 1.56 7.17
N TYR A 196 5.27 1.47 6.79
CA TYR A 196 4.24 2.39 7.26
C TYR A 196 2.87 1.72 7.31
N LEU A 197 2.02 2.27 8.15
CA LEU A 197 0.63 1.89 8.32
C LEU A 197 -0.26 2.83 7.52
N MET A 198 -1.17 2.25 6.77
CA MET A 198 -2.28 2.98 6.17
C MET A 198 -3.56 2.58 6.86
N THR A 199 -4.20 3.54 7.51
CA THR A 199 -5.55 3.39 8.06
C THR A 199 -6.48 4.28 7.26
N PHE A 200 -7.63 3.74 6.86
CA PHE A 200 -8.70 4.50 6.22
C PHE A 200 -9.74 4.89 7.29
N PHE A 201 -10.33 6.07 7.16
CA PHE A 201 -11.28 6.66 8.12
C PHE A 201 -12.56 7.06 7.40
#